data_AF-A0AA44EGH2-F1
#
_entry.id   AF-A0AA44EGH2-F1
#
_cell.length_a   1.000
_cell.length_b   1.000
_cell.length_c   1.000
_cell.angle_alpha   90.00
_cell.angle_beta   90.00
_cell.angle_gamma   90.00
#
_symmetry.space_group_name_H-M   'P 1'
#
loop_
_entity.id
_entity.type
_entity.pdbx_description
1 polymer ?
#
loop_
_entity_poly.entity_id
_entity_poly.type
_entity_poly.pdbx_seq_one_letter_code
_entity_poly.pdbx_strand_id
1 'polypeptide(L)'
;MMITRVKKLLAWLWAVLTTPAGTLSLAFLTLGGFVGGVMFWGAFNTALEMTNKEAFCISCHEMRANVYEELTRTVHFSNRSGVRASCPDCHVPHEWTDKIARKMQASKEVWGKIFGTIDTRKKFLDKRLELAQHEWSRLKANDSLECRNCHSSVAMDFTKQTQRAADIHSKYLLTGKATCIDCHKGIAHELPNMEGIDPGWKMPPVLNDEPGQTASAIDDLRRAMSDVHRNVF
;
A
#
# COMPACT_ATOMS: atom_id res chain seq x y z
N MET A 1 9.30 -37.30 27.24
CA MET A 1 8.55 -38.21 26.34
C MET A 1 8.27 -37.60 24.96
N MET A 2 7.88 -36.32 24.85
CA MET A 2 7.67 -35.63 23.55
C MET A 2 8.95 -35.48 22.71
N ILE A 3 10.07 -35.05 23.32
CA ILE A 3 11.35 -34.80 22.62
C ILE A 3 11.90 -36.08 21.96
N THR A 4 11.76 -37.23 22.63
CA THR A 4 12.20 -38.53 22.10
C THR A 4 11.35 -38.99 20.93
N ARG A 5 10.05 -38.69 20.91
CA ARG A 5 9.15 -38.97 19.78
C ARG A 5 9.47 -38.07 18.59
N VAL A 6 9.71 -36.77 18.81
CA VAL A 6 10.11 -35.82 17.76
C VAL A 6 11.44 -36.23 17.13
N LYS A 7 12.45 -36.59 17.93
CA LYS A 7 13.74 -37.08 17.41
C LYS A 7 13.60 -38.35 16.57
N LYS A 8 12.77 -39.30 17.00
CA LYS A 8 12.49 -40.51 16.21
C LYS A 8 11.76 -40.20 14.90
N LEU A 9 10.83 -39.25 14.91
CA LEU A 9 10.11 -38.79 13.72
C LEU A 9 11.04 -38.11 12.70
N LEU A 10 11.94 -37.24 13.17
CA LEU A 10 12.93 -36.58 12.33
C LEU A 10 13.95 -37.58 11.76
N ALA A 11 14.43 -38.52 12.57
CA ALA A 11 15.35 -39.57 12.11
C ALA A 11 14.69 -40.49 11.08
N TRP A 12 13.41 -40.84 11.28
CA TRP A 12 12.63 -41.62 10.32
C TRP A 12 12.39 -40.87 9.01
N LEU A 13 11.99 -39.59 9.07
CA LEU A 13 11.85 -38.72 7.88
C LEU A 13 13.15 -38.59 7.11
N TRP A 14 14.27 -38.40 7.81
CA TRP A 14 15.59 -38.31 7.19
C TRP A 14 15.99 -39.62 6.51
N ALA A 15 15.74 -40.76 7.16
CA ALA A 15 15.99 -42.08 6.57
C ALA A 15 15.17 -42.25 5.27
N VAL A 16 13.87 -41.93 5.30
CA VAL A 16 12.99 -42.01 4.11
C VAL A 16 13.46 -41.08 2.97
N LEU A 17 13.87 -39.85 3.29
CA LEU A 17 14.32 -38.87 2.30
C LEU A 17 15.69 -39.19 1.68
N THR A 18 16.56 -39.88 2.42
CA THR A 18 17.93 -40.19 1.97
C THR A 18 18.09 -41.60 1.41
N THR A 19 17.14 -42.50 1.65
CA THR A 19 17.15 -43.84 1.03
C THR A 19 16.91 -43.74 -0.48
N PRO A 20 17.82 -44.28 -1.32
CA PRO A 20 17.63 -44.32 -2.77
C PRO A 20 16.36 -45.09 -3.13
N ALA A 21 15.58 -44.56 -4.08
CA ALA A 21 14.39 -45.24 -4.56
C ALA A 21 14.79 -46.48 -5.39
N GLY A 22 14.88 -47.64 -4.73
CA GLY A 22 15.31 -48.90 -5.38
C GLY A 22 14.32 -49.47 -6.41
N THR A 23 13.09 -48.95 -6.46
CA THR A 23 12.00 -49.45 -7.33
C THR A 23 11.59 -48.51 -8.46
N LEU A 24 12.05 -47.24 -8.43
CA LEU A 24 11.69 -46.23 -9.42
C LEU A 24 12.91 -45.91 -10.28
N SER A 25 12.72 -45.85 -11.61
CA SER A 25 13.82 -45.50 -12.50
C SER A 25 14.24 -44.04 -12.28
N LEU A 26 15.54 -43.77 -12.45
CA LEU A 26 16.08 -42.41 -12.33
C LEU A 26 15.36 -41.44 -13.28
N ALA A 27 15.06 -41.87 -14.51
CA ALA A 27 14.32 -41.09 -15.49
C ALA A 27 12.89 -40.75 -15.02
N PHE A 28 12.20 -41.69 -14.37
CA PHE A 28 10.87 -41.44 -13.81
C PHE A 28 10.93 -40.42 -12.68
N LEU A 29 11.92 -40.50 -11.79
CA LEU A 29 12.10 -39.54 -10.69
C LEU A 29 12.44 -38.14 -11.19
N THR A 30 13.36 -38.02 -12.16
CA THR A 30 13.79 -36.72 -12.67
C THR A 30 12.72 -36.07 -13.54
N LEU A 31 12.11 -36.84 -14.46
CA LEU A 31 11.04 -36.31 -15.32
C LEU A 31 9.77 -36.05 -14.52
N GLY A 32 9.38 -36.96 -13.63
CA GLY A 32 8.24 -36.78 -12.73
C GLY A 32 8.42 -35.59 -11.80
N GLY A 33 9.61 -35.42 -11.22
CA GLY A 33 9.95 -34.26 -10.41
C GLY A 33 9.92 -32.94 -11.19
N PHE A 34 10.44 -32.93 -12.42
CA PHE A 34 10.38 -31.75 -13.28
C PHE A 34 8.95 -31.37 -13.67
N VAL A 35 8.16 -32.34 -14.15
CA VAL A 35 6.75 -32.12 -14.51
C VAL A 35 5.94 -31.69 -13.28
N GLY A 36 6.15 -32.36 -12.14
CA GLY A 36 5.56 -31.96 -10.86
C GLY A 36 5.94 -30.54 -10.45
N GLY A 37 7.20 -30.16 -10.61
CA GLY A 37 7.70 -28.80 -10.35
C GLY A 37 7.06 -27.74 -11.24
N VAL A 38 6.95 -28.00 -12.54
CA VAL A 38 6.29 -27.08 -13.50
C VAL A 38 4.80 -26.94 -13.18
N MET A 39 4.10 -28.05 -12.89
CA MET A 39 2.69 -28.00 -12.50
C MET A 39 2.49 -27.23 -11.19
N PHE A 40 3.34 -27.48 -10.19
CA PHE A 40 3.29 -26.77 -8.91
C PHE A 40 3.55 -25.27 -9.10
N TRP A 41 4.58 -24.90 -9.87
CA TRP A 41 4.91 -23.51 -10.16
C TRP A 41 3.77 -22.79 -10.86
N GLY A 42 3.18 -23.41 -11.88
CA GLY A 42 2.04 -22.88 -12.61
C GLY A 42 0.80 -22.71 -11.72
N ALA A 43 0.47 -23.75 -10.94
CA ALA A 43 -0.67 -23.72 -10.01
C ALA A 43 -0.49 -22.65 -8.92
N PHE A 44 0.71 -22.55 -8.34
CA PHE A 44 1.03 -21.56 -7.32
C PHE A 44 0.88 -20.13 -7.83
N ASN A 45 1.49 -19.80 -8.97
CA ASN A 45 1.38 -18.45 -9.54
C ASN A 45 -0.04 -18.12 -10.00
N THR A 46 -0.77 -19.12 -10.52
CA THR A 46 -2.19 -18.94 -10.87
C THR A 46 -3.03 -18.63 -9.63
N ALA A 47 -2.85 -19.37 -8.54
CA ALA A 47 -3.54 -19.10 -7.28
C ALA A 47 -3.15 -17.72 -6.71
N LEU A 48 -1.87 -17.35 -6.80
CA LEU A 48 -1.38 -16.06 -6.38
C LEU A 48 -2.08 -14.93 -7.14
N GLU A 49 -2.25 -15.09 -8.45
CA GLU A 49 -2.90 -14.09 -9.30
C GLU A 49 -4.42 -14.05 -9.12
N MET A 50 -5.07 -15.20 -8.93
CA MET A 50 -6.49 -15.23 -8.57
C MET A 50 -6.77 -14.45 -7.28
N THR A 51 -5.89 -14.58 -6.28
CA THR A 51 -6.00 -13.84 -5.01
C THR A 51 -5.58 -12.36 -5.11
N ASN A 52 -5.14 -11.89 -6.28
CA ASN A 52 -4.92 -10.47 -6.58
C ASN A 52 -6.10 -9.83 -7.29
N LYS A 53 -7.20 -10.55 -7.57
CA LYS A 53 -8.33 -9.96 -8.29
C LYS A 53 -9.27 -9.24 -7.31
N GLU A 54 -9.83 -8.11 -7.75
CA GLU A 54 -10.90 -7.40 -7.03
C GLU A 54 -12.05 -8.35 -6.64
N ALA A 55 -12.45 -9.24 -7.54
CA ALA A 55 -13.47 -10.27 -7.29
C ALA A 55 -13.14 -11.18 -6.08
N PHE A 56 -11.86 -11.48 -5.85
CA PHE A 56 -11.43 -12.22 -4.66
C PHE A 56 -11.48 -11.33 -3.42
N CYS A 57 -10.98 -10.09 -3.48
CA CYS A 57 -11.02 -9.14 -2.37
C CYS A 57 -12.45 -8.92 -1.87
N ILE A 58 -13.41 -8.73 -2.79
CA ILE A 58 -14.82 -8.53 -2.46
C ILE A 58 -15.60 -9.84 -2.30
N SER A 59 -14.95 -11.01 -2.30
CA SER A 59 -15.63 -12.28 -2.02
C SER A 59 -16.10 -12.34 -0.57
N CYS A 60 -15.37 -11.69 0.35
CA CYS A 60 -15.76 -11.46 1.73
C CYS A 60 -16.81 -10.35 1.83
N HIS A 61 -17.88 -10.58 2.60
CA HIS A 61 -18.95 -9.60 2.75
C HIS A 61 -18.49 -8.33 3.47
N GLU A 62 -17.48 -8.42 4.34
CA GLU A 62 -16.90 -7.29 5.05
C GLU A 62 -16.27 -6.29 4.09
N MET A 63 -15.57 -6.77 3.06
CA MET A 63 -14.96 -5.90 2.06
C MET A 63 -16.00 -5.36 1.09
N ARG A 64 -16.92 -6.23 0.63
CA ARG A 64 -17.98 -5.87 -0.31
C ARG A 64 -18.94 -4.81 0.24
N ALA A 65 -19.43 -4.98 1.46
CA ALA A 65 -20.47 -4.11 2.03
C ALA A 65 -19.91 -2.83 2.69
N ASN A 66 -18.59 -2.70 2.81
CA ASN A 66 -17.94 -1.53 3.40
C ASN A 66 -17.05 -0.84 2.35
N VAL A 67 -15.77 -1.17 2.32
CA VAL A 67 -14.74 -0.43 1.57
C VAL A 67 -14.97 -0.41 0.06
N TYR A 68 -15.57 -1.46 -0.51
CA TYR A 68 -15.92 -1.46 -1.93
C TYR A 68 -16.99 -0.41 -2.28
N GLU A 69 -18.06 -0.32 -1.49
CA GLU A 69 -19.11 0.70 -1.66
C GLU A 69 -18.61 2.13 -1.41
N GLU A 70 -17.50 2.28 -0.68
CA GLU A 70 -16.84 3.57 -0.51
C GLU A 70 -15.98 3.90 -1.74
N LEU A 71 -15.24 2.93 -2.28
CA LEU A 71 -14.42 3.10 -3.49
C LEU A 71 -15.27 3.54 -4.69
N THR A 72 -16.47 2.97 -4.86
CA THR A 72 -17.37 3.25 -5.99
C THR A 72 -17.74 4.71 -6.14
N ARG A 73 -17.65 5.48 -5.05
CA ARG A 73 -17.97 6.91 -5.00
C ARG A 73 -16.77 7.82 -5.29
N THR A 74 -15.62 7.26 -5.68
CA THR A 74 -14.36 8.00 -5.86
C THR A 74 -13.90 8.04 -7.32
N VAL A 75 -12.97 8.95 -7.61
CA VAL A 75 -12.34 9.08 -8.94
C VAL A 75 -11.52 7.84 -9.35
N HIS A 76 -11.12 7.01 -8.39
CA HIS A 76 -10.41 5.76 -8.68
C HIS A 76 -11.34 4.69 -9.24
N PHE A 77 -12.65 4.80 -9.01
CA PHE A 77 -13.65 3.90 -9.58
C PHE A 77 -14.26 4.43 -10.88
N SER A 78 -14.65 5.72 -10.89
CA SER A 78 -15.27 6.37 -12.06
C SER A 78 -14.58 7.70 -12.37
N ASN A 79 -14.01 7.80 -13.56
CA ASN A 79 -13.35 9.00 -14.04
C ASN A 79 -13.50 9.16 -15.56
N ARG A 80 -13.17 10.36 -16.05
CA ARG A 80 -13.28 10.74 -17.46
C ARG A 80 -12.42 9.91 -18.43
N SER A 81 -11.35 9.27 -17.94
CA SER A 81 -10.42 8.53 -18.79
C SER A 81 -10.79 7.06 -18.93
N GLY A 82 -11.69 6.55 -18.09
CA GLY A 82 -12.08 5.13 -18.05
C GLY A 82 -11.03 4.18 -17.45
N VAL A 83 -9.86 4.69 -17.06
CA VAL A 83 -8.81 3.93 -16.38
C VAL A 83 -9.11 3.92 -14.89
N ARG A 84 -9.42 2.76 -14.32
CA ARG A 84 -9.76 2.61 -12.90
C ARG A 84 -8.67 1.87 -12.14
N ALA A 85 -8.43 2.30 -10.91
CA ALA A 85 -7.66 1.52 -9.95
C ALA A 85 -8.64 0.65 -9.16
N SER A 86 -8.28 -0.62 -8.99
CA SER A 86 -9.03 -1.62 -8.24
C SER A 86 -8.34 -1.92 -6.90
N CYS A 87 -8.94 -2.77 -6.08
CA CYS A 87 -8.37 -3.16 -4.78
C CYS A 87 -6.86 -3.53 -4.81
N PRO A 88 -6.39 -4.45 -5.67
CA PRO A 88 -4.98 -4.84 -5.69
C PRO A 88 -4.02 -3.71 -6.08
N ASP A 89 -4.44 -2.78 -6.92
CA ASP A 89 -3.55 -1.72 -7.43
C ASP A 89 -3.04 -0.82 -6.29
N CYS A 90 -3.82 -0.70 -5.20
CA CYS A 90 -3.47 0.08 -4.01
C CYS A 90 -3.04 -0.77 -2.80
N HIS A 91 -3.51 -2.03 -2.69
CA HIS A 91 -3.28 -2.87 -1.50
C HIS A 91 -2.29 -4.03 -1.71
N VAL A 92 -1.89 -4.31 -2.95
CA VAL A 92 -0.99 -5.40 -3.30
C VAL A 92 0.16 -4.87 -4.15
N PRO A 93 1.41 -4.84 -3.62
CA PRO A 93 2.57 -4.43 -4.39
C PRO A 93 2.76 -5.26 -5.66
N HIS A 94 3.30 -4.64 -6.71
CA HIS A 94 3.49 -5.28 -8.02
C HIS A 94 4.71 -6.22 -8.01
N GLU A 95 5.81 -5.76 -7.41
CA GLU A 95 7.06 -6.50 -7.30
C GLU A 95 6.92 -7.75 -6.44
N TRP A 96 7.56 -8.84 -6.87
CA TRP A 96 7.32 -10.18 -6.30
C TRP A 96 7.60 -10.23 -4.79
N THR A 97 8.74 -9.69 -4.35
CA THR A 97 9.15 -9.73 -2.94
C THR A 97 8.14 -9.02 -2.05
N ASP A 98 7.76 -7.80 -2.42
CA ASP A 98 6.82 -6.98 -1.66
C ASP A 98 5.40 -7.56 -1.70
N LYS A 99 5.01 -8.12 -2.84
CA LYS A 99 3.74 -8.85 -3.02
C LYS A 99 3.63 -10.02 -2.05
N ILE A 100 4.68 -10.87 -1.99
CA ILE A 100 4.70 -12.01 -1.08
C ILE A 100 4.70 -11.55 0.38
N ALA A 101 5.51 -10.53 0.73
CA ALA A 101 5.53 -9.98 2.08
C ALA A 101 4.14 -9.46 2.50
N ARG A 102 3.44 -8.74 1.62
CA ARG A 102 2.08 -8.24 1.91
C ARG A 102 1.06 -9.38 2.03
N LYS A 103 1.15 -10.41 1.19
CA LYS A 103 0.27 -11.59 1.28
C LYS A 103 0.50 -12.39 2.56
N MET A 104 1.74 -12.47 3.04
CA MET A 104 2.04 -13.06 4.36
C MET A 104 1.41 -12.23 5.48
N GLN A 105 1.46 -10.90 5.43
CA GLN A 105 0.77 -10.04 6.39
C GLN A 105 -0.77 -10.18 6.29
N ALA A 106 -1.30 -10.27 5.07
CA ALA A 106 -2.74 -10.43 4.79
C ALA A 106 -3.31 -11.73 5.37
N SER A 107 -2.48 -12.76 5.60
CA SER A 107 -2.94 -14.00 6.25
C SER A 107 -3.59 -13.74 7.62
N LYS A 108 -3.25 -12.64 8.30
CA LYS A 108 -3.90 -12.19 9.55
C LYS A 108 -5.35 -11.77 9.33
N GLU A 109 -5.70 -11.25 8.16
CA GLU A 109 -7.06 -10.86 7.80
C GLU A 109 -7.97 -12.10 7.69
N VAL A 110 -7.41 -13.25 7.27
CA VAL A 110 -8.13 -14.54 7.27
C VAL A 110 -8.47 -14.97 8.70
N TRP A 111 -7.56 -14.78 9.65
CA TRP A 111 -7.86 -15.01 11.07
C TRP A 111 -8.95 -14.07 11.58
N GLY A 112 -8.89 -12.79 11.19
CA GLY A 112 -9.95 -11.81 11.48
C GLY A 112 -11.32 -12.24 10.96
N LYS A 113 -11.37 -12.81 9.74
CA LYS A 113 -12.57 -13.40 9.16
C LYS A 113 -13.08 -14.59 9.96
N ILE A 114 -12.20 -15.55 10.30
CA ILE A 114 -12.56 -16.75 11.06
C ILE A 114 -13.14 -16.39 12.43
N PHE A 115 -12.57 -15.40 13.11
CA PHE A 115 -13.03 -14.95 14.43
C PHE A 115 -14.09 -13.84 14.39
N GLY A 116 -14.51 -13.40 13.21
CA GLY A 116 -15.56 -12.38 13.05
C GLY A 116 -15.20 -11.02 13.66
N THR A 117 -13.95 -10.57 13.52
CA THR A 117 -13.46 -9.33 14.15
C THR A 117 -14.13 -8.06 13.59
N ILE A 118 -14.57 -8.10 12.32
CA ILE A 118 -15.23 -6.99 11.61
C ILE A 118 -16.45 -7.46 10.76
N ASP A 119 -17.07 -8.56 11.15
CA ASP A 119 -18.17 -9.22 10.40
C ASP A 119 -19.49 -8.42 10.32
N THR A 120 -19.60 -7.31 11.05
CA THR A 120 -20.76 -6.40 11.02
C THR A 120 -20.30 -4.97 10.78
N ARG A 121 -21.17 -4.13 10.23
CA ARG A 121 -20.87 -2.69 10.00
C ARG A 121 -20.42 -2.01 11.28
N LYS A 122 -21.06 -2.29 12.41
CA LYS A 122 -20.67 -1.72 13.71
C LYS A 122 -19.24 -2.09 14.09
N LYS A 123 -18.90 -3.39 14.08
CA LYS A 123 -17.52 -3.83 14.40
C LYS A 123 -16.48 -3.27 13.43
N PHE A 124 -16.82 -3.17 12.14
CA PHE A 124 -15.94 -2.52 11.16
C PHE A 124 -15.69 -1.05 11.50
N LEU A 125 -16.76 -0.30 11.82
CA LEU A 125 -16.64 1.11 12.22
C LEU A 125 -15.84 1.28 13.52
N ASP A 126 -16.08 0.43 14.51
CA ASP A 126 -15.35 0.45 15.80
C ASP A 126 -13.84 0.22 15.59
N LYS A 127 -13.46 -0.56 14.56
CA LYS A 127 -12.06 -0.81 14.19
C LYS A 127 -11.51 0.07 13.07
N ARG A 128 -12.32 0.97 12.51
CA ARG A 128 -11.99 1.71 11.27
C ARG A 128 -10.69 2.50 11.40
N LEU A 129 -10.50 3.19 12.52
CA LEU A 129 -9.30 3.99 12.77
C LEU A 129 -8.05 3.12 12.88
N GLU A 130 -8.11 2.01 13.63
CA GLU A 130 -7.03 1.04 13.77
C GLU A 130 -6.61 0.48 12.40
N LEU A 131 -7.59 0.03 11.61
CA LEU A 131 -7.35 -0.51 10.27
C LEU A 131 -6.75 0.55 9.33
N ALA A 132 -7.28 1.77 9.35
CA ALA A 132 -6.76 2.87 8.53
C ALA A 132 -5.32 3.23 8.91
N GLN A 133 -5.00 3.26 10.20
CA GLN A 133 -3.63 3.52 10.69
C GLN A 133 -2.63 2.47 10.23
N HIS A 134 -3.02 1.19 10.20
CA HIS A 134 -2.16 0.13 9.65
C HIS A 134 -1.83 0.38 8.18
N GLU A 135 -2.84 0.72 7.38
CA GLU A 135 -2.67 0.99 5.95
C GLU A 135 -1.87 2.26 5.69
N TRP A 136 -2.13 3.34 6.44
CA TRP A 136 -1.35 4.59 6.33
C TRP A 136 0.10 4.39 6.74
N SER A 137 0.34 3.62 7.81
CA SER A 137 1.71 3.33 8.25
C SER A 137 2.46 2.51 7.22
N ARG A 138 1.81 1.52 6.57
CA ARG A 138 2.42 0.77 5.47
C ARG A 138 2.77 1.66 4.29
N LEU A 139 1.77 2.41 3.79
CA LEU A 139 1.94 3.29 2.63
C LEU A 139 2.96 4.41 2.90
N LYS A 140 3.15 4.80 4.16
CA LYS A 140 4.20 5.76 4.52
C LYS A 140 5.57 5.10 4.55
N ALA A 141 5.66 3.90 5.12
CA ALA A 141 6.92 3.17 5.27
C ALA A 141 7.55 2.78 3.94
N ASN A 142 6.76 2.62 2.87
CA ASN A 142 7.25 2.30 1.53
C ASN A 142 7.21 3.50 0.55
N ASP A 143 7.19 4.74 1.06
CA ASP A 143 7.12 5.97 0.25
C ASP A 143 5.94 6.00 -0.74
N SER A 144 4.80 5.44 -0.34
CA SER A 144 3.57 5.39 -1.12
C SER A 144 3.78 4.73 -2.49
N LEU A 145 4.56 3.65 -2.52
CA LEU A 145 4.92 2.89 -3.72
C LEU A 145 3.71 2.60 -4.62
N GLU A 146 2.61 2.13 -4.04
CA GLU A 146 1.38 1.78 -4.75
C GLU A 146 0.74 3.01 -5.41
N CYS A 147 0.81 4.18 -4.78
CA CYS A 147 0.36 5.43 -5.38
C CYS A 147 1.24 5.81 -6.58
N ARG A 148 2.56 5.67 -6.42
CA ARG A 148 3.58 6.09 -7.41
C ARG A 148 3.61 5.21 -8.65
N ASN A 149 3.10 3.98 -8.58
CA ASN A 149 2.94 3.11 -9.76
C ASN A 149 2.07 3.76 -10.85
N CYS A 150 1.13 4.63 -10.45
CA CYS A 150 0.27 5.38 -11.37
C CYS A 150 0.52 6.89 -11.33
N HIS A 151 0.91 7.44 -10.18
CA HIS A 151 1.12 8.87 -9.95
C HIS A 151 2.61 9.22 -9.84
N SER A 152 3.25 9.41 -10.98
CA SER A 152 4.64 9.87 -11.02
C SER A 152 4.74 11.34 -10.62
N SER A 153 5.51 11.64 -9.57
CA SER A 153 5.73 13.01 -9.08
C SER A 153 6.45 13.90 -10.11
N VAL A 154 7.25 13.32 -11.01
CA VAL A 154 7.94 14.07 -12.08
C VAL A 154 7.06 14.32 -13.29
N ALA A 155 5.99 13.54 -13.47
CA ALA A 155 5.02 13.71 -14.56
C ALA A 155 3.79 14.52 -14.14
N MET A 156 3.71 14.97 -12.89
CA MET A 156 2.63 15.85 -12.43
C MET A 156 2.79 17.24 -13.04
N ASP A 157 1.75 17.71 -13.71
CA ASP A 157 1.68 19.09 -14.20
C ASP A 157 1.24 20.03 -13.06
N PHE A 158 2.20 20.69 -12.42
CA PHE A 158 1.95 21.65 -11.33
C PHE A 158 1.18 22.90 -11.79
N THR A 159 1.24 23.25 -13.08
CA THR A 159 0.53 24.42 -13.62
C THR A 159 -0.98 24.22 -13.67
N LYS A 160 -1.44 22.95 -13.65
CA LYS A 160 -2.85 22.57 -13.60
C LYS A 160 -3.37 22.37 -12.18
N GLN A 161 -2.53 22.54 -11.16
CA GLN A 161 -2.91 22.43 -9.77
C GLN A 161 -3.31 23.80 -9.22
N THR A 162 -4.01 23.83 -8.08
CA THR A 162 -4.17 25.09 -7.35
C THR A 162 -2.81 25.56 -6.85
N GLN A 163 -2.59 26.87 -6.75
CA GLN A 163 -1.32 27.45 -6.31
C GLN A 163 -0.81 26.81 -5.01
N ARG A 164 -1.71 26.68 -4.03
CA ARG A 164 -1.42 26.04 -2.75
C ARG A 164 -0.94 24.59 -2.90
N ALA A 165 -1.58 23.79 -3.76
CA ALA A 165 -1.20 22.40 -3.96
C ALA A 165 0.16 22.29 -4.66
N ALA A 166 0.40 23.12 -5.68
CA ALA A 166 1.68 23.18 -6.38
C ALA A 166 2.84 23.55 -5.43
N ASP A 167 2.63 24.53 -4.54
CA ASP A 167 3.62 24.95 -3.55
C ASP A 167 3.91 23.83 -2.54
N ILE A 168 2.87 23.15 -2.04
CA ILE A 168 3.02 22.04 -1.09
C ILE A 168 3.75 20.87 -1.75
N HIS A 169 3.33 20.44 -2.94
CA HIS A 169 4.01 19.35 -3.63
C HIS A 169 5.47 19.69 -3.95
N SER A 170 5.77 20.92 -4.37
CA SER A 170 7.14 21.34 -4.64
C SER A 170 8.00 21.34 -3.38
N LYS A 171 7.46 21.85 -2.26
CA LYS A 171 8.21 21.96 -0.99
C LYS A 171 8.39 20.62 -0.28
N TYR A 172 7.41 19.73 -0.35
CA TYR A 172 7.36 18.52 0.48
C TYR A 172 7.48 17.20 -0.31
N LEU A 173 6.76 17.06 -1.42
CA LEU A 173 6.76 15.83 -2.20
C LEU A 173 8.03 15.70 -3.05
N LEU A 174 8.40 16.73 -3.81
CA LEU A 174 9.57 16.69 -4.70
C LEU A 174 10.90 16.64 -3.94
N THR A 175 10.94 17.19 -2.73
CA THR A 175 12.14 17.18 -1.86
C THR A 175 12.25 15.89 -1.04
N GLY A 176 11.27 14.98 -1.12
CA GLY A 176 11.23 13.75 -0.34
C GLY A 176 10.96 13.95 1.15
N LYS A 177 10.50 15.15 1.57
CA LYS A 177 10.16 15.43 2.97
C LYS A 177 8.82 14.83 3.41
N ALA A 178 7.95 14.51 2.46
CA ALA A 178 6.67 13.85 2.70
C ALA A 178 6.32 12.86 1.58
N THR A 179 5.52 11.87 1.93
CA THR A 179 4.95 10.86 1.03
C THR A 179 3.52 11.26 0.63
N CYS A 180 2.93 10.57 -0.35
CA CYS A 180 1.56 10.85 -0.78
C CYS A 180 0.56 10.70 0.37
N ILE A 181 0.71 9.64 1.18
CA ILE A 181 -0.24 9.29 2.25
C ILE A 181 -0.12 10.19 3.50
N ASP A 182 0.96 10.98 3.62
CA ASP A 182 1.09 11.96 4.71
C ASP A 182 0.00 13.03 4.64
N CYS A 183 -0.42 13.40 3.43
CA CYS A 183 -1.47 14.40 3.21
C CYS A 183 -2.77 13.79 2.67
N HIS A 184 -2.69 12.84 1.74
CA HIS A 184 -3.86 12.28 1.06
C HIS A 184 -4.41 11.06 1.79
N LYS A 185 -4.99 11.27 2.98
CA LYS A 185 -5.75 10.22 3.69
C LYS A 185 -7.20 10.22 3.21
N GLY A 186 -7.82 9.03 3.16
CA GLY A 186 -9.23 8.89 2.77
C GLY A 186 -9.51 9.07 1.27
N ILE A 187 -8.55 8.70 0.41
CA ILE A 187 -8.65 8.84 -1.05
C ILE A 187 -9.73 7.92 -1.64
N ALA A 188 -9.69 6.65 -1.25
CA ALA A 188 -10.56 5.59 -1.78
C ALA A 188 -11.67 5.18 -0.80
N HIS A 189 -11.50 5.49 0.49
CA HIS A 189 -12.36 5.04 1.58
C HIS A 189 -12.65 6.20 2.51
N GLU A 190 -13.80 6.19 3.19
CA GLU A 190 -14.20 7.28 4.08
C GLU A 190 -13.19 7.42 5.24
N LEU A 191 -12.93 8.64 5.68
CA LEU A 191 -12.05 8.87 6.82
C LEU A 191 -12.71 8.35 8.12
N PRO A 192 -11.94 7.72 9.02
CA PRO A 192 -12.41 7.48 10.39
C PRO A 192 -12.59 8.80 11.15
N ASN A 193 -13.11 8.73 12.37
CA ASN A 193 -13.04 9.88 13.27
C ASN A 193 -11.55 10.25 13.46
N MET A 194 -11.20 11.49 13.09
CA MET A 194 -9.84 12.03 13.12
C MET A 194 -9.55 12.82 14.40
N GLU A 195 -10.46 12.85 15.36
CA GLU A 195 -10.26 13.50 16.65
C GLU A 195 -8.99 12.97 17.34
N GLY A 196 -8.08 13.88 17.70
CA GLY A 196 -6.80 13.53 18.32
C GLY A 196 -5.75 12.93 17.37
N ILE A 197 -6.06 12.74 16.08
CA ILE A 197 -5.12 12.23 15.09
C ILE A 197 -4.49 13.39 14.33
N ASP A 198 -3.16 13.42 14.26
CA ASP A 198 -2.48 14.41 13.45
C ASP A 198 -2.87 14.21 11.96
N PRO A 199 -3.48 15.21 11.31
CA PRO A 199 -3.85 15.09 9.91
C PRO A 199 -2.64 14.82 9.02
N GLY A 200 -1.40 15.11 9.46
CA GLY A 200 -0.18 14.96 8.67
C GLY A 200 0.06 16.13 7.70
N TRP A 201 -0.98 16.97 7.50
CA TRP A 201 -0.92 18.28 6.85
C TRP A 201 -1.13 19.41 7.91
N LYS A 202 -0.44 19.38 9.04
CA LYS A 202 -0.28 20.67 9.76
C LYS A 202 0.60 21.54 8.87
N MET A 203 -0.03 22.49 8.17
CA MET A 203 0.69 23.49 7.40
C MET A 203 1.77 24.08 8.32
N PRO A 204 3.02 24.23 7.87
CA PRO A 204 4.00 24.96 8.66
C PRO A 204 3.40 26.32 9.03
N PRO A 205 3.65 26.87 10.24
CA PRO A 205 3.05 28.12 10.71
C PRO A 205 3.15 29.28 9.71
N VAL A 206 4.15 29.26 8.81
CA VAL A 206 4.40 30.21 7.71
C VAL A 206 3.27 30.30 6.67
N LEU A 207 2.24 29.44 6.73
CA LEU A 207 1.07 29.49 5.85
C LEU A 207 -0.24 29.80 6.61
N ASN A 208 -0.13 30.14 7.89
CA ASN A 208 -1.24 30.70 8.68
C ASN A 208 -1.22 32.23 8.71
N ASP A 209 -0.33 32.86 7.94
CA ASP A 209 -0.21 34.30 7.94
C ASP A 209 -1.27 34.91 7.01
N GLU A 210 -2.22 35.61 7.64
CA GLU A 210 -3.00 36.78 7.22
C GLU A 210 -3.19 37.03 5.70
N PRO A 211 -4.42 37.34 5.23
CA PRO A 211 -4.68 37.65 3.83
C PRO A 211 -3.93 38.92 3.40
N GLY A 212 -2.72 38.76 2.87
CA GLY A 212 -1.92 39.90 2.41
C GLY A 212 -0.47 39.67 2.02
N GLN A 213 0.13 38.49 2.24
CA GLN A 213 1.56 38.30 1.93
C GLN A 213 1.85 37.02 1.12
N THR A 214 1.38 36.99 -0.13
CA THR A 214 2.11 36.24 -1.16
C THR A 214 3.31 37.06 -1.60
N ALA A 215 4.41 37.01 -0.84
CA ALA A 215 5.69 37.44 -1.38
C ALA A 215 6.07 36.40 -2.45
N SER A 216 5.90 36.77 -3.72
CA SER A 216 6.41 35.96 -4.82
C SER A 216 7.94 35.96 -4.76
N ALA A 217 8.59 34.99 -5.40
CA ALA A 217 10.06 34.98 -5.55
C ALA A 217 10.60 36.29 -6.16
N ILE A 218 9.76 37.04 -6.89
CA ILE A 218 10.07 38.35 -7.46
C ILE A 218 10.14 39.42 -6.36
N ASP A 219 9.28 39.33 -5.35
CA ASP A 219 9.24 40.30 -4.25
C ASP A 219 10.42 40.12 -3.30
N ASP A 220 10.88 38.88 -3.09
CA ASP A 220 12.11 38.60 -2.35
C ASP A 220 13.35 39.10 -3.11
N LEU A 221 13.38 38.94 -4.44
CA LEU A 221 14.45 39.47 -5.29
C LEU A 221 14.50 41.00 -5.24
N ARG A 222 13.34 41.67 -5.30
CA ARG A 222 13.24 43.14 -5.16
C ARG A 222 13.69 43.61 -3.78
N ARG A 223 13.34 42.88 -2.71
CA ARG A 223 13.78 43.20 -1.34
C ARG A 223 15.30 43.12 -1.23
N ALA A 224 15.90 42.03 -1.71
CA ALA A 224 17.35 41.84 -1.73
C ALA A 224 18.06 42.93 -2.55
N MET A 225 17.54 43.30 -3.72
CA MET A 225 18.08 44.40 -4.52
C MET A 225 17.97 45.75 -3.79
N SER A 226 16.87 45.99 -3.06
CA SER A 226 16.70 47.22 -2.29
C SER A 226 17.67 47.32 -1.10
N ASP A 227 17.98 46.20 -0.44
CA ASP A 227 18.96 46.15 0.65
C ASP A 227 20.39 46.35 0.14
N VAL A 228 20.72 45.80 -1.03
CA VAL A 228 22.01 46.07 -1.68
C VAL A 228 22.14 47.55 -2.01
N HIS A 229 21.08 48.19 -2.54
CA HIS A 229 21.11 49.63 -2.82
C HIS A 229 21.20 50.50 -1.56
N ARG A 230 20.56 50.08 -0.45
CA ARG A 230 20.67 50.79 0.85
C ARG A 230 22.04 50.66 1.50
N ASN A 231 22.80 49.61 1.21
CA ASN A 231 24.13 49.37 1.79
C ASN A 231 25.29 49.88 0.90
N VAL A 232 24.97 50.47 -0.25
CA VAL A 232 25.96 51.01 -1.21
C VAL A 232 25.94 52.56 -1.24
N PHE A 233 25.05 53.20 -0.49
CA PHE A 233 25.02 54.65 -0.27
C PHE A 233 24.97 55.00 1.20
#